data_AF-G5KEH4-F1
#
_entry.id   AF-G5KEH4-F1
#
_cell.length_a   1.000
_cell.length_b   1.000
_cell.length_c   1.000
_cell.angle_alpha   90.00
_cell.angle_beta   90.00
_cell.angle_gamma   90.00
#
_symmetry.space_group_name_H-M   'P 1'
#
loop_
_entity.id
_entity.type
_entity.pdbx_description
1 polymer ?
#
loop_
_entity_poly.entity_id
_entity_poly.type
_entity_poly.pdbx_seq_one_letter_code
_entity_poly.pdbx_strand_id
1 'polypeptide(L)'
;MSLLYELKGIYEQLELMELDEETFQNTLDSIDFQEDLEDNLDYFAKLLANIEAKIDAYKKAKNDFYNKQKSEEVRKEKIKEKINSIMRMSNKKKIETELFKISTRDTKVVNIIDETKIPLKFMNETIKYTPIKKAIKEAIENGEVIEGAELGQNESVVIK
;
A
#
# COMPACT_ATOMS: atom_id res chain seq x y z
N MET A 1 13.44 -18.62 -4.66
CA MET A 1 13.08 -19.74 -3.76
C MET A 1 13.07 -19.16 -2.37
N SER A 2 11.93 -19.11 -1.69
CA SER A 2 11.89 -18.67 -0.29
C SER A 2 12.39 -19.84 0.55
N LEU A 3 13.69 -19.89 0.82
CA LEU A 3 14.20 -20.72 1.90
C LEU A 3 13.86 -19.97 3.18
N LEU A 4 12.86 -20.49 3.91
CA LEU A 4 12.66 -20.08 5.29
C LEU A 4 13.80 -20.73 6.09
N TYR A 5 14.63 -19.93 6.73
CA TYR A 5 15.69 -20.43 7.59
C TYR A 5 15.08 -21.00 8.87
N GLU A 6 15.57 -22.16 9.32
CA GLU A 6 15.21 -22.70 10.63
C GLU A 6 15.89 -21.87 11.72
N LEU A 7 15.09 -21.20 12.55
CA LEU A 7 15.54 -20.57 13.78
C LEU A 7 15.47 -21.59 14.93
N LYS A 8 16.32 -21.43 15.95
CA LYS A 8 16.35 -22.29 17.14
C LYS A 8 16.35 -21.46 18.41
N GLY A 9 15.70 -21.99 19.45
CA GLY A 9 15.73 -21.41 20.80
C GLY A 9 14.99 -20.08 20.88
N ILE A 10 15.63 -19.08 21.49
CA ILE A 10 15.04 -17.75 21.75
C ILE A 10 14.65 -17.05 20.43
N TYR A 11 15.37 -17.28 19.34
CA TYR A 11 15.11 -16.69 18.03
C TYR A 11 13.82 -17.18 17.36
N GLU A 12 13.45 -18.44 17.59
CA GLU A 12 12.17 -18.99 17.13
C GLU A 12 11.01 -18.36 17.91
N GLN A 13 11.19 -18.14 19.22
CA GLN A 13 10.21 -17.43 20.05
C GLN A 13 10.03 -15.99 19.58
N LEU A 14 11.11 -15.29 19.23
CA LEU A 14 11.05 -13.94 18.65
C LEU A 14 10.34 -13.90 17.29
N GLU A 15 10.39 -14.96 16.46
CA GLU A 15 9.67 -15.01 15.18
C GLU A 15 8.18 -15.33 15.33
N LEU A 16 7.84 -16.20 16.28
CA LEU A 16 6.48 -16.74 16.45
C LEU A 16 5.57 -15.84 17.30
N MET A 17 6.14 -15.00 18.15
CA MET A 17 5.35 -14.20 19.08
C MET A 17 5.02 -12.83 18.48
N GLU A 18 3.73 -12.50 18.42
CA GLU A 18 3.22 -11.13 18.22
C GLU A 18 3.44 -10.31 19.51
N LEU A 19 4.70 -10.16 19.97
CA LEU A 19 5.00 -9.51 21.24
C LEU A 19 4.71 -8.00 21.19
N ASP A 20 4.13 -7.50 22.28
CA ASP A 20 4.26 -6.10 22.67
C ASP A 20 5.75 -5.72 22.85
N GLU A 21 6.07 -4.44 22.62
CA GLU A 21 7.45 -3.90 22.66
C GLU A 21 8.20 -4.26 23.95
N GLU A 22 7.50 -4.34 25.09
CA GLU A 22 8.09 -4.64 26.39
C GLU A 22 8.57 -6.09 26.50
N THR A 23 7.75 -7.05 26.06
CA THR A 23 8.12 -8.48 26.09
C THR A 23 9.22 -8.81 25.07
N PHE A 24 9.23 -8.13 23.92
CA PHE A 24 10.30 -8.25 22.92
C PHE A 24 11.64 -7.77 23.48
N GLN A 25 11.67 -6.61 24.12
CA GLN A 25 12.88 -6.04 24.69
C GLN A 25 13.43 -6.88 25.85
N ASN A 26 12.58 -7.38 26.75
CA ASN A 26 13.00 -8.26 27.84
C ASN A 26 13.63 -9.57 27.33
N THR A 27 13.13 -10.10 26.21
CA THR A 27 13.68 -11.31 25.59
C THR A 27 15.03 -11.02 24.93
N LEU A 28 15.18 -9.87 24.28
CA LEU A 28 16.46 -9.40 23.74
C LEU A 28 17.51 -9.20 24.83
N ASP A 29 17.15 -8.54 25.92
CA ASP A 29 18.07 -8.26 27.03
C ASP A 29 18.51 -9.54 27.78
N SER A 30 17.80 -10.66 27.59
CA SER A 30 18.17 -11.98 28.12
C SER A 30 19.26 -12.69 27.29
N ILE A 31 19.55 -12.19 26.09
CA ILE A 31 20.59 -12.73 25.20
C ILE A 31 21.92 -12.06 25.57
N ASP A 32 22.91 -12.85 25.97
CA ASP A 32 24.27 -12.34 26.10
C ASP A 32 24.93 -12.25 24.71
N PHE A 33 24.92 -11.05 24.14
CA PHE A 33 25.50 -10.78 22.83
C PHE A 33 27.03 -10.84 22.80
N GLN A 34 27.70 -10.92 23.96
CA GLN A 34 29.16 -10.83 24.03
C GLN A 34 29.87 -12.19 24.01
N GLU A 35 29.23 -13.27 24.49
CA GLU A 35 29.86 -14.61 24.47
C GLU A 35 29.80 -15.28 23.09
N ASP A 36 28.70 -15.15 22.33
CA ASP A 36 28.48 -15.83 21.03
C ASP A 36 27.96 -14.87 19.94
N LEU A 37 28.69 -13.76 19.74
CA LEU A 37 28.27 -12.67 18.85
C LEU A 37 28.03 -13.12 17.40
N GLU A 38 28.89 -13.94 16.82
CA GLU A 38 28.76 -14.40 15.43
C GLU A 38 27.53 -15.28 15.21
N ASP A 39 27.27 -16.23 16.10
CA ASP A 39 26.10 -17.11 16.02
C ASP A 39 24.81 -16.33 16.24
N ASN A 40 24.78 -15.43 17.22
CA ASN A 40 23.64 -14.54 17.46
C ASN A 40 23.34 -13.66 16.23
N LEU A 41 24.37 -13.05 15.62
CA LEU A 41 24.21 -12.28 14.39
C LEU A 41 23.71 -13.13 13.21
N ASP A 42 24.16 -14.37 13.06
CA ASP A 42 23.66 -15.30 12.03
C ASP A 42 22.17 -15.63 12.25
N TYR A 43 21.74 -15.83 13.50
CA TYR A 43 20.31 -16.03 13.80
C TYR A 43 19.47 -14.77 13.53
N PHE A 44 19.93 -13.57 13.88
CA PHE A 44 19.24 -12.32 13.53
C PHE A 44 19.19 -12.10 12.01
N ALA A 45 20.26 -12.44 11.29
CA ALA A 45 20.29 -12.35 9.84
C ALA A 45 19.27 -13.29 9.19
N LYS A 46 19.16 -14.53 9.69
CA LYS A 46 18.13 -15.51 9.28
C LYS A 46 16.72 -15.02 9.57
N LEU A 47 16.49 -14.43 10.75
CA LEU A 47 15.20 -13.85 11.14
C LEU A 47 14.82 -12.71 10.20
N LEU A 48 15.75 -11.80 9.89
CA LEU A 48 15.52 -10.68 8.98
C LEU A 48 15.18 -11.19 7.57
N ALA A 49 15.94 -12.15 7.05
CA ALA A 49 15.69 -12.73 5.73
C ALA A 49 14.31 -13.41 5.65
N ASN A 50 13.87 -14.10 6.71
CA ASN A 50 12.53 -14.68 6.80
C ASN A 50 11.45 -13.58 6.77
N ILE A 51 11.64 -12.49 7.52
CA ILE A 51 10.72 -11.35 7.54
C ILE A 51 10.65 -10.67 6.17
N GLU A 52 11.79 -10.44 5.50
CA GLU A 52 11.83 -9.87 4.15
C GLU A 52 11.08 -10.74 3.13
N ALA A 53 11.30 -12.05 3.18
CA ALA A 53 10.57 -13.01 2.34
C ALA A 53 9.06 -12.97 2.58
N LYS A 54 8.63 -12.88 3.85
CA LYS A 54 7.20 -12.70 4.21
C LYS A 54 6.65 -11.37 3.68
N ILE A 55 7.38 -10.27 3.83
CA ILE A 55 6.98 -8.94 3.32
C ILE A 55 6.74 -9.00 1.81
N ASP A 56 7.66 -9.60 1.06
CA ASP A 56 7.52 -9.69 -0.39
C ASP A 56 6.39 -10.64 -0.82
N ALA A 57 6.18 -11.74 -0.10
CA ALA A 57 5.02 -12.60 -0.28
C ALA A 57 3.70 -11.83 -0.04
N TYR A 58 3.63 -11.04 1.03
CA TYR A 58 2.46 -10.21 1.34
C TYR A 58 2.22 -9.12 0.29
N LYS A 59 3.27 -8.43 -0.20
CA LYS A 59 3.14 -7.46 -1.30
C LYS A 59 2.60 -8.11 -2.56
N LYS A 60 3.11 -9.30 -2.92
CA LYS A 60 2.63 -10.05 -4.08
C LYS A 60 1.16 -10.44 -3.93
N ALA A 61 0.80 -11.03 -2.79
CA ALA A 61 -0.58 -11.40 -2.49
C ALA A 61 -1.52 -10.18 -2.53
N LYS A 62 -1.12 -9.05 -1.93
CA LYS A 62 -1.87 -7.79 -1.97
C LYS A 62 -2.11 -7.33 -3.41
N ASN A 63 -1.09 -7.36 -4.27
CA ASN A 63 -1.24 -6.98 -5.68
C ASN A 63 -2.19 -7.94 -6.42
N ASP A 64 -2.11 -9.24 -6.16
CA ASP A 64 -3.00 -10.24 -6.76
C ASP A 64 -4.46 -10.02 -6.34
N PHE A 65 -4.71 -9.76 -5.05
CA PHE A 65 -6.04 -9.43 -4.55
C PHE A 65 -6.56 -8.10 -5.11
N TYR A 66 -5.71 -7.08 -5.20
CA TYR A 66 -6.06 -5.81 -5.83
C TYR A 66 -6.47 -5.98 -7.30
N ASN A 67 -5.73 -6.77 -8.06
CA ASN A 67 -6.06 -7.07 -9.46
C ASN A 67 -7.39 -7.81 -9.58
N LYS A 68 -7.65 -8.80 -8.70
CA LYS A 68 -8.94 -9.51 -8.64
C LYS A 68 -10.08 -8.57 -8.30
N GLN A 69 -9.92 -7.70 -7.31
CA GLN A 69 -10.91 -6.68 -6.94
C GLN A 69 -11.24 -5.79 -8.14
N LYS A 70 -10.21 -5.24 -8.80
CA LYS A 70 -10.38 -4.36 -9.96
C LYS A 70 -11.11 -5.06 -11.11
N SER A 71 -10.82 -6.34 -11.35
CA SER A 71 -11.53 -7.16 -12.35
C SER A 71 -13.01 -7.30 -12.02
N GLU A 72 -13.34 -7.58 -10.75
CA GLU A 72 -14.75 -7.67 -10.31
C GLU A 72 -15.47 -6.32 -10.34
N GLU A 73 -14.78 -5.21 -10.07
CA GLU A 73 -15.33 -3.86 -10.24
C GLU A 73 -15.69 -3.57 -11.71
N VAL A 74 -14.80 -3.92 -12.65
CA VAL A 74 -15.09 -3.79 -14.09
C VAL A 74 -16.25 -4.70 -14.48
N ARG A 75 -16.31 -5.93 -13.96
CA ARG A 75 -17.41 -6.87 -14.24
C ARG A 75 -18.75 -6.35 -13.70
N LYS A 76 -18.76 -5.80 -12.49
CA LYS A 76 -19.92 -5.15 -11.87
C LYS A 76 -20.46 -4.03 -12.75
N GLU A 77 -19.61 -3.14 -13.24
CA GLU A 77 -20.04 -2.03 -14.11
C GLU A 77 -20.58 -2.55 -15.46
N LYS A 78 -19.92 -3.53 -16.09
CA LYS A 78 -20.44 -4.18 -17.32
C LYS A 78 -21.83 -4.80 -17.12
N ILE A 79 -22.07 -5.45 -15.98
CA ILE A 79 -23.38 -6.03 -15.66
C ILE A 79 -24.43 -4.93 -15.48
N LYS A 80 -24.10 -3.84 -14.77
CA LYS A 80 -25.00 -2.68 -14.65
C LYS A 80 -25.34 -2.05 -16.00
N GLU A 81 -24.35 -1.87 -16.88
CA GLU A 81 -24.57 -1.37 -18.25
C GLU A 81 -25.50 -2.29 -19.03
N LYS A 82 -25.33 -3.61 -18.90
CA LYS A 82 -26.20 -4.59 -19.53
C LYS A 82 -27.63 -4.51 -18.99
N ILE A 83 -27.81 -4.40 -17.67
CA ILE A 83 -29.12 -4.19 -17.03
C ILE A 83 -29.76 -2.91 -17.54
N ASN A 84 -29.03 -1.80 -17.60
CA ASN A 84 -29.52 -0.53 -18.14
C ASN A 84 -29.93 -0.66 -19.61
N SER A 85 -29.16 -1.39 -20.42
CA SER A 85 -29.49 -1.64 -21.82
C SER A 85 -30.78 -2.44 -21.97
N ILE A 86 -30.98 -3.48 -21.16
CA ILE A 86 -32.21 -4.29 -21.13
C ILE A 86 -33.41 -3.45 -20.67
N MET A 87 -33.24 -2.62 -19.63
CA MET A 87 -34.27 -1.70 -19.13
C MET A 87 -34.68 -0.68 -20.21
N ARG A 88 -33.72 -0.14 -20.97
CA ARG A 88 -33.98 0.75 -22.12
C ARG A 88 -34.74 0.04 -23.23
N MET A 89 -34.33 -1.18 -23.62
CA MET A 89 -35.03 -1.98 -24.65
C MET A 89 -36.47 -2.33 -24.25
N SER A 90 -36.70 -2.63 -22.97
CA SER A 90 -38.04 -2.95 -22.45
C SER A 90 -38.93 -1.72 -22.23
N ASN A 91 -38.39 -0.51 -22.39
CA ASN A 91 -39.05 0.77 -22.14
C ASN A 91 -39.67 0.91 -20.74
N LYS A 92 -39.22 0.08 -19.77
CA LYS A 92 -39.69 0.08 -18.39
C LYS A 92 -38.66 0.78 -17.50
N LYS A 93 -39.09 1.82 -16.78
CA LYS A 93 -38.22 2.55 -15.84
C LYS A 93 -38.01 1.81 -14.51
N LYS A 94 -38.93 0.93 -14.16
CA LYS A 94 -38.92 0.13 -12.93
C LYS A 94 -39.39 -1.29 -13.24
N ILE A 95 -38.62 -2.27 -12.80
CA ILE A 95 -38.95 -3.70 -12.88
C ILE A 95 -38.79 -4.28 -11.48
N GLU A 96 -39.83 -4.95 -11.01
CA GLU A 96 -39.80 -5.72 -9.78
C GLU A 96 -39.68 -7.18 -10.16
N THR A 97 -38.62 -7.83 -9.69
CA THR A 97 -38.41 -9.27 -9.80
C THR A 97 -38.81 -9.92 -8.48
N GLU A 98 -38.85 -11.24 -8.46
CA GLU A 98 -39.19 -12.01 -7.25
C GLU A 98 -38.29 -11.66 -6.06
N LEU A 99 -37.03 -11.33 -6.31
CA LEU A 99 -36.03 -11.04 -5.26
C LEU A 99 -35.54 -9.59 -5.21
N PHE A 100 -35.67 -8.83 -6.31
CA PHE A 100 -35.05 -7.51 -6.41
C PHE A 100 -35.92 -6.46 -7.13
N LYS A 101 -35.90 -5.23 -6.61
CA LYS A 101 -36.45 -4.04 -7.27
C LYS A 101 -35.37 -3.33 -8.07
N ILE A 102 -35.48 -3.33 -9.39
CA ILE A 102 -34.55 -2.67 -10.30
C ILE A 102 -35.21 -1.37 -10.78
N SER A 103 -34.57 -0.24 -10.51
CA SER A 103 -35.01 1.07 -11.00
C SER A 103 -33.87 1.78 -11.70
N THR A 104 -34.19 2.44 -12.80
CA THR A 104 -33.23 3.28 -13.53
C THR A 104 -33.48 4.74 -13.18
N ARG A 105 -32.41 5.48 -12.87
CA ARG A 105 -32.46 6.91 -12.61
C ARG A 105 -31.74 7.64 -13.74
N ASP A 106 -32.46 8.52 -14.42
CA ASP A 106 -31.87 9.42 -15.40
C ASP A 106 -30.98 10.44 -14.67
N THR A 107 -29.67 10.32 -14.83
CA THR A 107 -28.70 11.29 -14.30
C THR A 107 -28.17 12.11 -15.46
N LYS A 108 -28.31 13.43 -15.40
CA LYS A 108 -27.72 14.34 -16.38
C LYS A 108 -26.24 14.48 -16.04
N VAL A 109 -25.38 13.92 -16.89
CA VAL A 109 -23.91 14.04 -16.77
C VAL A 109 -23.44 14.99 -17.86
N VAL A 110 -22.65 15.99 -17.47
CA VAL A 110 -21.98 16.89 -18.43
C VAL A 110 -20.72 16.17 -18.89
N ASN A 111 -20.73 15.65 -20.11
CA ASN A 111 -19.51 15.14 -20.74
C ASN A 111 -18.73 16.32 -21.29
N ILE A 112 -17.53 16.53 -20.77
CA ILE A 112 -16.57 17.49 -21.30
C ILE A 112 -15.94 16.86 -22.54
N ILE A 113 -16.32 17.35 -23.72
CA ILE A 113 -15.86 16.82 -25.01
C ILE A 113 -14.52 17.45 -25.40
N ASP A 114 -14.31 18.70 -25.03
CA ASP A 114 -13.13 19.50 -25.38
C ASP A 114 -12.91 20.57 -24.30
N GLU A 115 -11.88 20.38 -23.47
CA GLU A 115 -11.54 21.30 -22.38
C GLU A 115 -11.14 22.68 -22.91
N THR A 116 -10.51 22.76 -24.09
CA THR A 116 -9.99 24.04 -24.64
C THR A 116 -11.08 25.04 -25.02
N LYS A 117 -12.32 24.55 -25.22
CA LYS A 117 -13.49 25.37 -25.53
C LYS A 117 -14.31 25.72 -24.28
N ILE A 118 -13.94 25.18 -23.12
CA ILE A 118 -14.61 25.49 -21.86
C ILE A 118 -14.10 26.85 -21.37
N PRO A 119 -15.00 27.82 -21.12
CA PRO A 119 -14.58 29.10 -20.55
C PRO A 119 -13.88 28.90 -19.20
N LEU A 120 -12.82 29.66 -18.95
CA LEU A 120 -12.04 29.64 -17.70
C LEU A 120 -12.92 29.80 -16.44
N LYS A 121 -14.11 30.40 -16.57
CA LYS A 121 -15.13 30.50 -15.50
C LYS A 121 -15.59 29.14 -14.95
N PHE A 122 -15.42 28.05 -15.69
CA PHE A 122 -15.80 26.69 -15.28
C PHE A 122 -14.59 25.77 -15.05
N MET A 123 -13.37 26.31 -15.06
CA MET A 123 -12.14 25.55 -14.80
C MET A 123 -11.62 25.89 -13.41
N ASN A 124 -11.13 24.88 -12.69
CA ASN A 124 -10.37 25.08 -11.46
C ASN A 124 -8.87 25.03 -11.78
N GLU A 125 -8.14 26.09 -11.46
CA GLU A 125 -6.68 26.08 -11.50
C GLU A 125 -6.15 25.30 -10.29
N THR A 126 -5.40 24.22 -10.56
CA THR A 126 -4.75 23.43 -9.50
C THR A 126 -3.25 23.67 -9.57
N ILE A 127 -2.75 24.65 -8.80
CA ILE A 127 -1.31 24.89 -8.64
C ILE A 127 -0.83 24.07 -7.44
N LYS A 128 -0.11 22.98 -7.70
CA LYS A 128 0.42 22.10 -6.65
C LYS A 128 1.92 22.35 -6.45
N TYR A 129 2.28 22.99 -5.34
CA TYR A 129 3.67 23.08 -4.91
C TYR A 129 4.04 21.82 -4.13
N THR A 130 4.98 21.04 -4.66
CA THR A 130 5.53 19.87 -3.96
C THR A 130 6.99 20.13 -3.60
N PRO A 131 7.38 19.95 -2.33
CA PRO A 131 8.76 20.13 -1.90
C PRO A 131 9.67 19.10 -2.59
N ILE A 132 10.75 19.58 -3.21
CA ILE A 132 11.73 18.73 -3.89
C ILE A 132 12.79 18.31 -2.87
N LYS A 133 12.56 17.17 -2.22
CA LYS A 133 13.45 16.64 -1.16
C LYS A 133 14.92 16.55 -1.57
N LYS A 134 15.22 16.26 -2.84
CA LYS A 134 16.60 16.19 -3.35
C LYS A 134 17.29 17.57 -3.34
N ALA A 135 16.61 18.59 -3.87
CA ALA A 135 17.13 19.96 -3.86
C ALA A 135 17.26 20.52 -2.44
N ILE A 136 16.30 20.18 -1.56
CA ILE A 136 16.37 20.54 -0.13
C ILE A 136 17.56 19.86 0.55
N LYS A 137 17.81 18.57 0.27
CA LYS A 137 18.96 17.84 0.80
C LYS A 137 20.29 18.46 0.33
N GLU A 138 20.42 18.72 -0.97
CA GLU A 138 21.62 19.35 -1.55
C GLU A 138 21.85 20.77 -1.01
N ALA A 139 20.80 21.56 -0.82
CA ALA A 139 20.89 22.90 -0.24
C ALA A 139 21.35 22.86 1.23
N ILE A 140 20.79 21.96 2.04
CA ILE A 140 21.21 21.78 3.44
C ILE A 140 22.66 21.24 3.51
N GLU A 141 23.05 20.32 2.63
CA GLU A 141 24.44 19.82 2.55
C GLU A 141 25.43 20.91 2.10
N ASN A 142 24.99 21.87 1.28
CA ASN A 142 25.78 23.03 0.86
C ASN A 142 25.78 24.18 1.88
N GLY A 143 25.13 24.03 3.03
CA GLY A 143 25.13 25.01 4.13
C GLY A 143 24.01 26.04 4.08
N GLU A 144 23.00 25.88 3.22
CA GLU A 144 21.78 26.70 3.27
C GLU A 144 20.81 26.19 4.34
N VAL A 145 20.39 27.08 5.24
CA VAL A 145 19.39 26.76 6.27
C VAL A 145 18.00 26.90 5.66
N ILE A 146 17.33 25.78 5.42
CA ILE A 146 15.92 25.76 4.99
C ILE A 146 15.04 25.57 6.22
N GLU A 147 14.34 26.63 6.62
CA GLU A 147 13.34 26.56 7.69
C GLU A 147 12.25 25.54 7.31
N GLY A 148 12.18 24.43 8.05
CA GLY A 148 11.22 23.33 7.83
C GLY A 148 11.83 22.02 7.29
N ALA A 149 13.15 21.92 7.13
CA ALA A 149 13.81 20.66 6.78
C ALA A 149 15.10 20.45 7.61
N GLU A 150 15.21 19.30 8.25
CA GLU A 150 16.38 18.89 9.03
C GLU A 150 17.03 17.64 8.41
N LEU A 151 18.35 17.55 8.51
CA LEU A 151 19.12 16.44 7.98
C LEU A 151 19.27 15.37 9.07
N GLY A 152 18.41 14.34 9.00
CA GLY A 152 18.49 13.18 9.88
C GLY A 152 19.44 12.11 9.31
N GLN A 153 20.33 11.57 10.15
CA GLN A 153 21.17 10.44 9.81
C GLN A 153 20.51 9.16 10.33
N ASN A 154 20.32 8.16 9.47
CA ASN A 154 19.77 6.86 9.85
C ASN A 154 20.68 5.77 9.26
N GLU A 155 21.22 4.91 10.11
CA GLU A 155 22.09 3.80 9.71
C GLU A 155 21.23 2.58 9.37
N SER A 156 21.27 2.15 8.10
CA SER A 156 20.55 0.95 7.64
C SER A 156 21.50 -0.23 7.56
N VAL A 157 21.16 -1.34 8.21
CA VAL A 157 21.85 -2.62 8.05
C VAL A 157 21.52 -3.21 6.67
N VAL A 158 22.51 -3.77 5.97
CA VAL A 158 22.35 -4.43 4.66
C VAL A 158 22.91 -5.84 4.75
N ILE A 159 22.05 -6.86 4.62
CA ILE A 159 22.45 -8.26 4.52
C ILE A 159 22.63 -8.60 3.02
N LYS A 160 23.74 -9.24 2.66
CA LYS A 160 24.07 -9.67 1.29
C LYS A 160 24.09 -11.18 1.16
#